data_AF-A0AAW1QK08-F1
#
_entry.id   AF-A0AAW1QK08-F1
#
_cell.length_a   1.000
_cell.length_b   1.000
_cell.length_c   1.000
_cell.angle_alpha   90.00
_cell.angle_beta   90.00
_cell.angle_gamma   90.00
#
_symmetry.space_group_name_H-M   'P 1'
#
loop_
_entity.id
_entity.type
_entity.pdbx_description
1 polymer ?
#
loop_
_entity_poly.entity_id
_entity_poly.type
_entity_poly.pdbx_seq_one_letter_code
_entity_poly.pdbx_strand_id
1 'polypeptide(L)'
;MALDREHEAINKFKEYVLSLNEQFARWVVSQWDTKPDRFWCTGMVDYLRHAVIIKRDHCEAVAALERNGEDEFADRRHEAQLTVLPMHHSKIIHFVRHGEGFHNIGIVNEDAHLTAAGWKQAHALRKHIGTIRPSLNVEVVIVSPLMRALETAAGVFGGGAFEGSGRPLMLAQTELEDERAAHGSVACPDALPFIAFEGCRERLGAAACDRRRDIRHAIEAFPGVDFSHIEPGVDLIYQKHRVETEPAVMERGLRFLQWLMARPESRIAVVTHCGFLFLTLSAFGHDCAQPVQDGLHRAFDNCEMRSVVITDAAGGGKIDTTWWPGGRAGLR
;
A
#
# COMPACT_ATOMS: atom_id res chain seq x y z
N MET A 1 -11.32 -48.17 -14.14
CA MET A 1 -12.60 -48.04 -13.38
C MET A 1 -12.68 -46.80 -12.49
N ALA A 2 -11.81 -46.57 -11.49
CA ALA A 2 -11.85 -45.33 -10.69
C ALA A 2 -11.33 -44.11 -11.48
N LEU A 3 -10.19 -44.25 -12.15
CA LEU A 3 -9.57 -43.23 -13.02
C LEU A 3 -10.46 -42.81 -14.22
N ASP A 4 -11.22 -43.75 -14.81
CA ASP A 4 -12.16 -43.43 -15.90
C ASP A 4 -13.33 -42.58 -15.43
N ARG A 5 -13.86 -42.86 -14.23
CA ARG A 5 -14.97 -42.09 -13.65
C ARG A 5 -14.54 -40.69 -13.27
N GLU A 6 -13.30 -40.52 -12.81
CA GLU A 6 -12.70 -39.22 -12.52
C GLU A 6 -12.51 -38.40 -13.80
N HIS A 7 -11.96 -39.00 -14.86
CA HIS A 7 -11.83 -38.34 -16.17
C HIS A 7 -13.19 -37.93 -16.77
N GLU A 8 -14.20 -38.80 -16.68
CA GLU A 8 -15.54 -38.51 -17.17
C GLU A 8 -16.21 -37.36 -16.37
N ALA A 9 -16.02 -37.34 -15.05
CA ALA A 9 -16.50 -36.26 -14.19
C ALA A 9 -15.82 -34.92 -14.49
N ILE A 10 -14.51 -34.92 -14.73
CA ILE A 10 -13.75 -33.72 -15.12
C ILE A 10 -14.20 -33.19 -16.48
N ASN A 11 -14.42 -34.06 -17.47
CA ASN A 11 -14.87 -33.64 -18.80
C ASN A 11 -16.29 -33.04 -18.75
N LYS A 12 -17.21 -33.67 -18.02
CA LYS A 12 -18.56 -33.12 -17.78
C LYS A 12 -18.51 -31.77 -17.06
N PHE A 13 -17.61 -31.61 -16.10
CA PHE A 13 -17.40 -30.34 -15.41
C PHE A 13 -16.84 -29.26 -16.35
N LYS A 14 -15.82 -29.58 -17.17
CA LYS A 14 -15.26 -28.66 -18.17
C LYS A 14 -16.32 -28.19 -19.16
N GLU A 15 -17.14 -29.11 -19.70
CA GLU A 15 -18.24 -28.78 -20.61
C GLU A 15 -19.29 -27.88 -19.93
N TYR A 16 -19.63 -28.17 -18.68
CA TYR A 16 -20.57 -27.36 -17.90
C TYR A 16 -20.05 -25.93 -17.66
N VAL A 17 -18.78 -25.79 -17.24
CA VAL A 17 -18.14 -24.48 -17.03
C VAL A 17 -18.00 -23.70 -18.34
N LEU A 18 -17.61 -24.37 -19.43
CA LEU A 18 -17.53 -23.74 -20.75
C LEU A 18 -18.89 -23.24 -21.22
N SER A 19 -19.95 -24.05 -21.08
CA SER A 19 -21.31 -23.65 -21.44
C SER A 19 -21.79 -22.45 -20.61
N LEU A 20 -21.52 -22.45 -19.30
CA LEU A 20 -21.84 -21.32 -18.43
C LEU A 20 -21.08 -20.06 -18.80
N ASN A 21 -19.78 -20.17 -19.11
CA ASN A 21 -18.96 -19.03 -19.52
C ASN A 21 -19.38 -18.47 -20.87
N GLU A 22 -19.75 -19.31 -21.85
CA GLU A 22 -20.30 -18.86 -23.13
C GLU A 22 -21.66 -18.17 -22.96
N GLN A 23 -22.54 -18.73 -22.14
CA GLN A 23 -23.85 -18.12 -21.83
C GLN A 23 -23.67 -16.78 -21.14
N PHE A 24 -22.75 -16.71 -20.16
CA PHE A 24 -22.40 -15.48 -19.49
C PHE A 24 -21.81 -14.45 -20.46
N ALA A 25 -20.81 -14.81 -21.26
CA ALA A 25 -20.20 -13.90 -22.22
C ALA A 25 -21.22 -13.30 -23.21
N ARG A 26 -22.10 -14.15 -23.78
CA ARG A 26 -23.19 -13.67 -24.66
C ARG A 26 -24.16 -12.75 -23.94
N TRP A 27 -24.50 -13.09 -22.69
CA TRP A 27 -25.37 -12.26 -21.87
C TRP A 27 -24.72 -10.93 -21.50
N VAL A 28 -23.44 -10.91 -21.13
CA VAL A 28 -22.65 -9.71 -20.82
C VAL A 28 -22.61 -8.78 -22.01
N VAL A 29 -22.26 -9.27 -23.20
CA VAL A 29 -22.24 -8.46 -24.43
C VAL A 29 -23.63 -7.86 -24.68
N SER A 30 -24.68 -8.68 -24.58
CA SER A 30 -26.06 -8.20 -24.76
C SER A 30 -26.50 -7.17 -23.70
N GLN A 31 -26.15 -7.35 -22.43
CA GLN A 31 -26.50 -6.40 -21.37
C GLN A 31 -25.65 -5.14 -21.41
N TRP A 32 -24.38 -5.23 -21.80
CA TRP A 32 -23.49 -4.09 -21.98
C TRP A 32 -24.03 -3.16 -23.08
N ASP A 33 -24.50 -3.74 -24.19
CA ASP A 33 -25.03 -2.98 -25.32
C ASP A 33 -26.42 -2.38 -25.05
N THR A 34 -27.21 -2.98 -24.15
CA THR A 34 -28.62 -2.60 -23.97
C THR A 34 -28.97 -1.98 -22.62
N LYS A 35 -28.31 -2.39 -21.53
CA LYS A 35 -28.63 -2.02 -20.13
C LYS A 35 -27.39 -2.10 -19.21
N PRO A 36 -26.37 -1.26 -19.42
CA PRO A 36 -25.07 -1.36 -18.73
C PRO A 36 -25.16 -1.23 -17.20
N ASP A 37 -26.10 -0.45 -16.65
CA ASP A 37 -26.25 -0.31 -15.19
C ASP A 37 -26.76 -1.60 -14.52
N ARG A 38 -27.55 -2.42 -15.23
CA ARG A 38 -28.11 -3.67 -14.71
C ARG A 38 -27.08 -4.79 -14.65
N PHE A 39 -26.11 -4.76 -15.57
CA PHE A 39 -24.96 -5.66 -15.59
C PHE A 39 -24.17 -5.56 -14.29
N TRP A 40 -23.83 -4.33 -13.86
CA TRP A 40 -23.06 -4.09 -12.64
C TRP A 40 -23.83 -4.38 -11.35
N CYS A 41 -25.14 -4.11 -11.30
CA CYS A 41 -25.93 -4.25 -10.07
C CYS A 41 -26.41 -5.69 -9.77
N THR A 42 -26.73 -6.48 -10.79
CA THR A 42 -27.36 -7.82 -10.59
C THR A 42 -26.63 -8.94 -11.31
N GLY A 43 -26.12 -8.69 -12.52
CA GLY A 43 -25.42 -9.68 -13.33
C GLY A 43 -24.14 -10.22 -12.68
N MET A 44 -23.29 -9.32 -12.20
CA MET A 44 -22.04 -9.70 -11.56
C MET A 44 -22.28 -10.46 -10.25
N VAL A 45 -23.29 -10.06 -9.47
CA VAL A 45 -23.68 -10.74 -8.22
C VAL A 45 -24.16 -12.16 -8.49
N ASP A 46 -24.99 -12.35 -9.52
CA ASP A 46 -25.47 -13.68 -9.88
C ASP A 46 -24.35 -14.55 -10.46
N TYR A 47 -23.43 -14.00 -11.27
CA TYR A 47 -22.25 -14.73 -11.72
C TYR A 47 -21.36 -15.19 -10.56
N LEU A 48 -21.07 -14.29 -9.61
CA LEU A 48 -20.29 -14.62 -8.42
C LEU A 48 -20.99 -15.68 -7.55
N ARG A 49 -22.32 -15.62 -7.40
CA ARG A 49 -23.10 -16.67 -6.73
C ARG A 49 -22.99 -18.01 -7.46
N HIS A 50 -23.08 -18.03 -8.78
CA HIS A 50 -22.89 -19.25 -9.55
C HIS A 50 -21.47 -19.79 -9.42
N ALA A 51 -20.44 -18.93 -9.46
CA ALA A 51 -19.05 -19.34 -9.22
C ALA A 51 -18.86 -19.95 -7.82
N VAL A 52 -19.50 -19.39 -6.78
CA VAL A 52 -19.50 -19.94 -5.42
C VAL A 52 -20.22 -21.29 -5.36
N ILE A 53 -21.38 -21.42 -6.02
CA ILE A 53 -22.14 -22.68 -6.12
C ILE A 53 -21.32 -23.76 -6.83
N ILE A 54 -20.65 -23.40 -7.93
CA ILE A 54 -19.77 -24.31 -8.68
C ILE A 54 -18.63 -24.80 -7.80
N LYS A 55 -17.96 -23.89 -7.08
CA LYS A 55 -16.86 -24.25 -6.17
C LYS A 55 -17.33 -25.13 -5.01
N ARG A 56 -18.56 -24.93 -4.52
CA ARG A 56 -19.16 -25.72 -3.43
C ARG A 56 -19.60 -27.11 -3.92
N ASP A 57 -20.36 -27.16 -5.00
CA ASP A 57 -21.05 -28.36 -5.47
C ASP A 57 -20.17 -29.27 -6.35
N HIS A 58 -19.06 -28.73 -6.85
CA HIS A 58 -18.05 -29.47 -7.61
C HIS A 58 -16.65 -29.37 -6.99
N CYS A 59 -16.56 -29.31 -5.66
CA CYS A 59 -15.30 -29.14 -4.93
C CYS A 59 -14.25 -30.21 -5.27
N GLU A 60 -14.68 -31.46 -5.52
CA GLU A 60 -13.78 -32.56 -5.90
C GLU A 60 -13.20 -32.38 -7.32
N ALA A 61 -14.00 -31.89 -8.27
CA ALA A 61 -13.55 -31.61 -9.64
C ALA A 61 -12.65 -30.37 -9.69
N VAL A 62 -12.94 -29.35 -8.88
CA VAL A 62 -12.07 -28.18 -8.71
C VAL A 62 -10.73 -28.60 -8.11
N ALA A 63 -10.73 -29.37 -7.02
CA ALA A 63 -9.51 -29.88 -6.41
C ALA A 63 -8.71 -30.82 -7.34
N ALA A 64 -9.39 -31.60 -8.18
CA ALA A 64 -8.74 -32.44 -9.19
C ALA A 64 -8.13 -31.62 -10.33
N LEU A 65 -8.75 -30.52 -10.76
CA LEU A 65 -8.18 -29.59 -11.73
C LEU A 65 -7.00 -28.81 -11.18
N GLU A 66 -7.04 -28.40 -9.91
CA GLU A 66 -5.91 -27.77 -9.22
C GLU A 66 -4.71 -28.73 -9.18
N ARG A 67 -4.93 -30.00 -8.79
CA ARG A 67 -3.88 -31.05 -8.80
C ARG A 67 -3.37 -31.39 -10.20
N ASN A 68 -4.26 -31.50 -11.20
CA ASN A 68 -3.86 -31.79 -12.59
C ASN A 68 -3.15 -30.60 -13.26
N GLY A 69 -3.46 -29.37 -12.85
CA GLY A 69 -2.71 -28.18 -13.23
C GLY A 69 -1.28 -28.28 -12.71
N GLU A 70 -1.09 -28.62 -11.44
CA GLU A 70 0.25 -28.76 -10.83
C GLU A 70 1.17 -29.72 -11.61
N ASP A 71 0.67 -30.84 -12.13
CA ASP A 71 1.44 -31.80 -12.93
C ASP A 71 1.73 -31.34 -14.38
N GLU A 72 0.83 -30.59 -15.04
CA GLU A 72 1.09 -30.01 -16.38
C GLU A 72 2.06 -28.81 -16.35
N PHE A 73 2.26 -28.19 -15.19
CA PHE A 73 3.15 -27.04 -14.99
C PHE A 73 4.51 -27.40 -14.39
N ALA A 74 4.74 -28.65 -13.97
CA ALA A 74 5.96 -29.08 -13.28
C ALA A 74 7.26 -28.91 -14.11
N ASP A 75 7.17 -28.87 -15.45
CA ASP A 75 8.33 -28.71 -16.34
C ASP A 75 8.32 -27.40 -17.16
N ARG A 76 7.40 -26.46 -16.88
CA ARG A 76 7.48 -25.13 -17.50
C ARG A 76 8.59 -24.34 -16.83
N ARG A 77 9.73 -24.21 -17.52
CA ARG A 77 10.72 -23.18 -17.19
C ARG A 77 9.99 -21.86 -17.02
N HIS A 78 10.30 -21.12 -15.95
CA HIS A 78 9.73 -19.80 -15.71
C HIS A 78 9.85 -18.92 -16.97
N GLU A 79 8.71 -18.65 -17.62
CA GLU A 79 8.63 -17.71 -18.72
C GLU A 79 8.30 -16.34 -18.14
N ALA A 80 9.19 -15.37 -18.36
CA ALA A 80 9.01 -14.02 -17.83
C ALA A 80 7.81 -13.34 -18.50
N GLN A 81 6.83 -12.92 -17.69
CA GLN A 81 5.78 -12.02 -18.14
C GLN A 81 6.32 -10.59 -18.13
N LEU A 82 6.30 -9.92 -19.28
CA LEU A 82 6.91 -8.61 -19.45
C LEU A 82 5.85 -7.50 -19.44
N THR A 83 6.08 -6.46 -18.63
CA THR A 83 5.41 -5.17 -18.71
C THR A 83 6.44 -4.10 -19.04
N VAL A 84 6.26 -3.41 -20.17
CA VAL A 84 7.21 -2.39 -20.65
C VAL A 84 6.50 -1.05 -20.73
N LEU A 85 6.98 -0.06 -19.98
CA LEU A 85 6.48 1.31 -19.97
C LEU A 85 7.66 2.29 -19.93
N PRO A 86 7.56 3.46 -20.58
CA PRO A 86 8.57 4.50 -20.43
C PRO A 86 8.71 4.94 -18.97
N MET A 87 9.95 5.13 -18.51
CA MET A 87 10.25 5.35 -17.09
C MET A 87 9.48 6.55 -16.49
N HIS A 88 9.23 7.60 -17.27
CA HIS A 88 8.53 8.82 -16.83
C HIS A 88 7.02 8.61 -16.55
N HIS A 89 6.46 7.44 -16.91
CA HIS A 89 5.13 6.98 -16.51
C HIS A 89 5.13 6.14 -15.23
N SER A 90 6.28 6.02 -14.55
CA SER A 90 6.42 5.22 -13.33
C SER A 90 6.97 6.02 -12.16
N LYS A 91 6.72 5.53 -10.95
CA LYS A 91 7.35 6.00 -9.71
C LYS A 91 7.76 4.82 -8.85
N ILE A 92 8.80 5.03 -8.06
CA ILE A 92 9.22 4.09 -7.02
C ILE A 92 8.72 4.60 -5.68
N ILE A 93 7.95 3.76 -4.98
CA ILE A 93 7.40 4.07 -3.67
C ILE A 93 8.02 3.14 -2.62
N HIS A 94 8.60 3.71 -1.58
CA HIS A 94 9.16 3.00 -0.43
C HIS A 94 8.17 3.08 0.73
N PHE A 95 7.31 2.08 0.85
CA PHE A 95 6.35 1.97 1.95
C PHE A 95 7.04 1.49 3.21
N VAL A 96 6.78 2.17 4.32
CA VAL A 96 7.29 1.86 5.65
C VAL A 96 6.11 1.80 6.62
N ARG A 97 5.94 0.67 7.32
CA ARG A 97 5.05 0.63 8.48
C ARG A 97 5.71 1.31 9.67
N HIS A 98 4.96 2.06 10.46
CA HIS A 98 5.46 2.63 11.72
C HIS A 98 6.10 1.56 12.63
N GLY A 99 7.06 1.98 13.46
CA GLY A 99 7.67 1.14 14.48
C GLY A 99 6.66 0.72 15.56
N GLU A 100 7.06 -0.16 16.48
CA GLU A 100 6.21 -0.57 17.59
C GLU A 100 5.75 0.65 18.40
N GLY A 101 4.44 0.83 18.49
CA GLY A 101 3.80 1.82 19.36
C GLY A 101 3.16 1.18 20.58
N PHE A 102 2.80 1.99 21.57
CA PHE A 102 2.15 1.51 22.80
C PHE A 102 0.89 0.68 22.53
N HIS A 103 0.11 1.03 21.51
CA HIS A 103 -1.04 0.22 21.06
C HIS A 103 -0.68 -1.20 20.59
N ASN A 104 0.54 -1.43 20.05
CA ASN A 104 0.96 -2.76 19.61
C ASN A 104 1.23 -3.70 20.79
N ILE A 105 1.59 -3.15 21.96
CA ILE A 105 1.78 -3.90 23.20
C ILE A 105 0.54 -3.88 24.11
N GLY A 106 -0.61 -3.47 23.56
CA GLY A 106 -1.91 -3.52 24.25
C GLY A 106 -2.26 -2.31 25.11
N ILE A 107 -1.46 -1.23 25.07
CA ILE A 107 -1.75 -0.01 25.83
C ILE A 107 -2.65 0.92 25.00
N VAL A 108 -3.81 1.26 25.56
CA VAL A 108 -4.85 2.03 24.87
C VAL A 108 -4.62 3.53 25.06
N ASN A 109 -3.89 4.13 24.12
CA ASN A 109 -3.66 5.57 24.07
C ASN A 109 -4.37 6.21 22.88
N GLU A 110 -4.83 7.45 23.05
CA GLU A 110 -5.19 8.29 21.91
C GLU A 110 -3.92 8.71 21.15
N ASP A 111 -3.93 8.55 19.83
CA ASP A 111 -2.81 8.88 18.95
C ASP A 111 -1.47 8.31 19.44
N ALA A 112 -1.44 6.99 19.64
CA ALA A 112 -0.35 6.31 20.34
C ALA A 112 1.04 6.64 19.76
N HIS A 113 1.98 6.95 20.65
CA HIS A 113 3.40 7.14 20.36
C HIS A 113 4.13 5.79 20.19
N LEU A 114 5.36 5.86 19.67
CA LEU A 114 6.33 4.77 19.66
C LEU A 114 6.78 4.39 21.07
N THR A 115 7.03 3.10 21.27
CA THR A 115 7.77 2.61 22.44
C THR A 115 9.27 2.86 22.25
N ALA A 116 10.06 2.64 23.30
CA ALA A 116 11.52 2.63 23.18
C ALA A 116 12.02 1.57 22.17
N ALA A 117 11.30 0.45 22.00
CA ALA A 117 11.60 -0.55 20.99
C ALA A 117 11.26 -0.06 19.57
N GLY A 118 10.12 0.64 19.40
CA GLY A 118 9.76 1.30 18.15
C GLY A 118 10.81 2.30 17.67
N TRP A 119 11.36 3.12 18.58
CA TRP A 119 12.47 4.01 18.26
C TRP A 119 13.75 3.24 17.85
N LYS A 120 14.08 2.13 18.52
CA LYS A 120 15.21 1.28 18.12
C LYS A 120 15.02 0.69 16.72
N GLN A 121 13.80 0.26 16.39
CA GLN A 121 13.45 -0.23 15.05
C GLN A 121 13.62 0.86 13.98
N ALA A 122 13.14 2.08 14.25
CA ALA A 122 13.30 3.22 13.34
C ALA A 122 14.79 3.53 13.06
N HIS A 123 15.62 3.55 14.11
CA HIS A 123 17.07 3.75 13.96
C HIS A 123 17.77 2.58 13.23
N ALA A 124 17.33 1.34 13.44
CA ALA A 124 17.86 0.19 12.71
C ALA A 124 17.55 0.30 11.21
N LEU A 125 16.32 0.70 10.86
CA LEU A 125 15.95 0.96 9.46
C LEU A 125 16.75 2.13 8.88
N ARG A 126 16.94 3.23 9.62
CA ARG A 126 17.84 4.33 9.21
C ARG A 126 19.22 3.83 8.84
N LYS A 127 19.82 3.00 9.70
CA LYS A 127 21.15 2.43 9.47
C LYS A 127 21.16 1.58 8.18
N HIS A 128 20.14 0.75 7.98
CA HIS A 128 20.00 -0.03 6.74
C HIS A 128 19.87 0.87 5.51
N ILE A 129 19.00 1.89 5.55
CA ILE A 129 18.85 2.88 4.47
C ILE A 129 20.19 3.57 4.16
N GLY A 130 20.99 3.88 5.17
CA GLY A 130 22.34 4.42 5.00
C GLY A 130 23.24 3.54 4.12
N THR A 131 23.08 2.21 4.17
CA THR A 131 23.84 1.26 3.33
C THR A 131 23.36 1.18 1.87
N ILE A 132 22.12 1.62 1.60
CA ILE A 132 21.49 1.55 0.26
C ILE A 132 21.09 2.93 -0.30
N ARG A 133 21.55 4.01 0.32
CA ARG A 133 21.11 5.39 0.05
C ARG A 133 21.19 5.78 -1.43
N PRO A 134 22.25 5.45 -2.20
CA PRO A 134 22.30 5.79 -3.63
C PRO A 134 21.17 5.15 -4.45
N SER A 135 20.74 3.95 -4.08
CA SER A 135 19.66 3.22 -4.76
C SER A 135 18.27 3.65 -4.33
N LEU A 136 18.12 4.09 -3.07
CA LEU A 136 16.85 4.59 -2.54
C LEU A 136 16.54 5.97 -3.12
N ASN A 137 17.48 6.93 -2.97
CA ASN A 137 17.37 8.31 -3.45
C ASN A 137 15.98 8.94 -3.26
N VAL A 138 15.48 8.93 -2.02
CA VAL A 138 14.18 9.50 -1.66
C VAL A 138 14.19 11.01 -1.89
N GLU A 139 13.19 11.52 -2.60
CA GLU A 139 13.02 12.93 -2.93
C GLU A 139 12.02 13.63 -2.01
N VAL A 140 11.08 12.87 -1.40
CA VAL A 140 10.11 13.37 -0.42
C VAL A 140 9.66 12.23 0.51
N VAL A 141 9.42 12.57 1.79
CA VAL A 141 8.77 11.68 2.76
C VAL A 141 7.32 12.12 2.93
N ILE A 142 6.38 11.26 2.55
CA ILE A 142 4.96 11.41 2.86
C ILE A 142 4.67 10.62 4.14
N VAL A 143 3.98 11.23 5.09
CA VAL A 143 3.78 10.61 6.41
C VAL A 143 2.34 10.76 6.88
N SER A 144 1.82 9.70 7.50
CA SER A 144 0.54 9.77 8.20
C SER A 144 0.65 10.74 9.40
N PRO A 145 -0.36 11.57 9.68
CA PRO A 145 -0.30 12.54 10.76
C PRO A 145 -0.48 11.96 12.18
N LEU A 146 -0.47 10.64 12.34
CA LEU A 146 -0.51 9.98 13.66
C LEU A 146 0.90 9.91 14.26
N MET A 147 1.02 10.10 15.58
CA MET A 147 2.30 10.27 16.28
C MET A 147 3.31 9.16 15.98
N ARG A 148 2.91 7.89 16.13
CA ARG A 148 3.77 6.73 15.79
C ARG A 148 4.38 6.79 14.39
N ALA A 149 3.65 7.30 13.40
CA ALA A 149 4.15 7.40 12.03
C ALA A 149 5.09 8.60 11.86
N LEU A 150 4.77 9.76 12.47
CA LEU A 150 5.63 10.94 12.49
C LEU A 150 6.98 10.66 13.18
N GLU A 151 6.96 9.99 14.33
CA GLU A 151 8.16 9.57 15.07
C GLU A 151 8.99 8.57 14.28
N THR A 152 8.34 7.60 13.63
CA THR A 152 9.04 6.66 12.74
C THR A 152 9.69 7.41 11.59
N ALA A 153 9.00 8.35 10.94
CA ALA A 153 9.55 9.14 9.85
C ALA A 153 10.76 9.96 10.30
N ALA A 154 10.69 10.59 11.48
CA ALA A 154 11.80 11.33 12.07
C ALA A 154 13.00 10.43 12.37
N GLY A 155 12.78 9.27 13.02
CA GLY A 155 13.84 8.33 13.36
C GLY A 155 14.50 7.67 12.14
N VAL A 156 13.71 7.36 11.10
CA VAL A 156 14.19 6.71 9.88
C VAL A 156 14.90 7.71 8.96
N PHE A 157 14.23 8.81 8.61
CA PHE A 157 14.65 9.72 7.53
C PHE A 157 15.24 11.04 8.02
N GLY A 158 15.26 11.32 9.33
CA GLY A 158 15.75 12.60 9.88
C GLY A 158 17.23 12.91 9.63
N GLY A 159 17.73 14.01 10.18
CA GLY A 159 19.15 14.41 10.10
C GLY A 159 20.05 13.77 11.15
N GLY A 160 19.49 12.99 12.09
CA GLY A 160 20.19 12.56 13.30
C GLY A 160 19.87 13.50 14.48
N ALA A 161 20.72 13.55 15.50
CA ALA A 161 20.54 14.45 16.63
C ALA A 161 20.62 15.92 16.20
N PHE A 162 19.73 16.76 16.73
CA PHE A 162 19.76 18.20 16.45
C PHE A 162 20.70 18.94 17.41
N GLU A 163 21.77 19.51 16.88
CA GLU A 163 22.82 20.21 17.65
C GLU A 163 22.62 21.73 17.76
N GLY A 164 21.43 22.25 17.41
CA GLY A 164 21.05 23.66 17.65
C GLY A 164 21.18 24.62 16.46
N SER A 165 21.70 24.18 15.30
CA SER A 165 21.74 25.00 14.08
C SER A 165 20.61 24.62 13.11
N GLY A 166 19.78 25.58 12.70
CA GLY A 166 18.68 25.38 11.74
C GLY A 166 17.33 25.07 12.39
N ARG A 167 16.38 24.55 11.61
CA ARG A 167 15.06 24.11 12.10
C ARG A 167 15.09 22.61 12.42
N PRO A 168 14.65 22.17 13.61
CA PRO A 168 14.54 20.73 13.90
C PRO A 168 13.42 20.09 13.08
N LEU A 169 13.57 18.81 12.75
CA LEU A 169 12.49 17.99 12.22
C LEU A 169 11.47 17.67 13.31
N MET A 170 11.98 17.27 14.47
CA MET A 170 11.21 16.91 15.65
C MET A 170 11.87 17.52 16.89
N LEU A 171 11.07 18.05 17.81
CA LEU A 171 11.53 18.49 19.12
C LEU A 171 11.79 17.30 20.06
N ALA A 172 12.55 17.55 21.13
CA ALA A 172 12.78 16.53 22.14
C ALA A 172 11.47 16.15 22.84
N GLN A 173 11.36 14.87 23.20
CA GLN A 173 10.22 14.30 23.92
C GLN A 173 10.65 13.89 25.32
N THR A 174 9.90 14.33 26.31
CA THR A 174 10.03 13.84 27.68
C THR A 174 9.25 12.55 27.84
N GLU A 175 9.84 11.58 28.54
CA GLU A 175 9.20 10.33 28.90
C GLU A 175 7.93 10.58 29.70
N LEU A 176 6.89 9.82 29.38
CA LEU A 176 5.66 9.72 30.12
C LEU A 176 5.28 8.24 30.15
N GLU A 177 5.20 7.69 31.36
CA GLU A 177 4.93 6.28 31.61
C GLU A 177 3.68 5.82 30.84
N ASP A 178 3.79 4.68 30.16
CA ASP A 178 2.76 4.08 29.31
C ASP A 178 2.20 4.95 28.18
N GLU A 179 2.74 6.14 27.92
CA GLU A 179 2.24 7.04 26.87
C GLU A 179 3.28 7.39 25.82
N ARG A 180 4.51 7.72 26.22
CA ARG A 180 5.53 8.27 25.33
C ARG A 180 6.94 7.97 25.85
N ALA A 181 7.78 7.40 24.99
CA ALA A 181 9.21 7.23 25.29
C ALA A 181 9.97 8.57 25.22
N ALA A 182 11.01 8.74 26.03
CA ALA A 182 11.93 9.87 25.84
C ALA A 182 12.71 9.74 24.52
N HIS A 183 12.89 10.88 23.85
CA HIS A 183 13.73 10.96 22.66
C HIS A 183 14.34 12.36 22.52
N GLY A 184 15.58 12.45 22.02
CA GLY A 184 16.21 13.74 21.71
C GLY A 184 15.54 14.45 20.53
N SER A 185 15.85 15.73 20.33
CA SER A 185 15.44 16.43 19.11
C SER A 185 16.13 15.83 17.88
N VAL A 186 15.40 15.80 16.76
CA VAL A 186 15.87 15.26 15.48
C VAL A 186 16.07 16.40 14.50
N ALA A 187 17.23 16.48 13.85
CA ALA A 187 17.51 17.51 12.85
C ALA A 187 16.71 17.27 11.56
N CYS A 188 16.43 18.33 10.80
CA CYS A 188 16.02 18.15 9.41
C CYS A 188 17.20 17.60 8.59
N PRO A 189 16.99 16.59 7.73
CA PRO A 189 17.96 16.24 6.70
C PRO A 189 18.03 17.34 5.64
N ASP A 190 19.20 17.49 5.00
CA ASP A 190 19.39 18.46 3.93
C ASP A 190 18.45 18.18 2.74
N ALA A 191 17.68 19.18 2.33
CA ALA A 191 16.86 19.20 1.12
C ALA A 191 15.84 18.05 0.96
N LEU A 192 15.49 17.32 2.03
CA LEU A 192 14.45 16.27 1.98
C LEU A 192 13.17 16.76 2.68
N PRO A 193 12.11 17.12 1.93
CA PRO A 193 10.84 17.55 2.48
C PRO A 193 10.06 16.40 3.15
N PHE A 194 9.34 16.74 4.22
CA PHE A 194 8.39 15.87 4.91
C PHE A 194 7.00 16.49 4.81
N ILE A 195 6.02 15.73 4.35
CA ILE A 195 4.66 16.20 4.13
C ILE A 195 3.68 15.25 4.81
N ALA A 196 2.89 15.79 5.73
CA ALA A 196 1.83 15.04 6.40
C ALA A 196 0.58 14.95 5.52
N PHE A 197 -0.03 13.77 5.43
CA PHE A 197 -1.20 13.53 4.58
C PHE A 197 -2.23 12.62 5.26
N GLU A 198 -3.46 13.09 5.44
CA GLU A 198 -4.54 12.34 6.11
C GLU A 198 -4.92 11.05 5.36
N GLY A 199 -4.78 11.01 4.02
CA GLY A 199 -5.21 9.87 3.20
C GLY A 199 -4.45 8.56 3.43
N CYS A 200 -3.28 8.59 4.08
CA CYS A 200 -2.48 7.40 4.40
C CYS A 200 -2.50 7.04 5.90
N ARG A 201 -3.56 7.40 6.63
CA ARG A 201 -3.82 6.89 7.99
C ARG A 201 -4.22 5.42 8.00
N GLU A 202 -4.10 4.80 9.17
CA GLU A 202 -4.60 3.44 9.43
C GLU A 202 -6.07 3.30 9.03
N ARG A 203 -6.54 2.06 8.84
CA ARG A 203 -7.97 1.75 8.79
C ARG A 203 -8.64 2.34 10.02
N LEU A 204 -9.53 3.31 9.82
CA LEU A 204 -10.15 4.01 10.94
C LEU A 204 -11.14 3.07 11.64
N GLY A 205 -10.82 2.69 12.88
CA GLY A 205 -11.68 1.86 13.72
C GLY A 205 -12.24 2.62 14.92
N ALA A 206 -12.86 1.87 15.85
CA ALA A 206 -13.28 2.40 17.15
C ALA A 206 -12.12 2.56 18.16
N ALA A 207 -10.91 2.16 17.77
CA ALA A 207 -9.73 2.21 18.63
C ALA A 207 -9.26 3.65 18.81
N ALA A 208 -9.09 4.09 20.07
CA ALA A 208 -8.65 5.44 20.39
C ALA A 208 -7.28 5.78 19.77
N CYS A 209 -6.41 4.78 19.56
CA CYS A 209 -5.10 4.98 18.94
C CYS A 209 -5.15 5.46 17.50
N ASP A 210 -6.29 5.29 16.82
CA ASP A 210 -6.46 5.74 15.44
C ASP A 210 -7.10 7.13 15.36
N ARG A 211 -7.49 7.72 16.49
CA ARG A 211 -7.91 9.11 16.57
C ARG A 211 -6.68 10.01 16.73
N ARG A 212 -6.51 10.93 15.79
CA ARG A 212 -5.45 11.95 15.87
C ARG A 212 -5.82 12.95 16.96
N ARG A 213 -4.83 13.42 17.73
CA ARG A 213 -5.02 14.59 18.61
C ARG A 213 -5.29 15.85 17.77
N ASP A 214 -5.56 16.99 18.41
CA ASP A 214 -5.57 18.26 17.68
C ASP A 214 -4.24 18.44 16.93
N ILE A 215 -4.30 18.81 15.64
CA ILE A 215 -3.11 18.83 14.77
C ILE A 215 -2.04 19.78 15.28
N ARG A 216 -2.41 20.78 16.10
CA ARG A 216 -1.48 21.70 16.75
C ARG A 216 -0.39 20.97 17.54
N HIS A 217 -0.74 19.87 18.20
CA HIS A 217 0.26 19.06 18.93
C HIS A 217 1.31 18.47 17.99
N ALA A 218 0.90 17.98 16.82
CA ALA A 218 1.82 17.46 15.80
C ALA A 218 2.67 18.58 15.20
N ILE A 219 2.07 19.74 14.88
CA ILE A 219 2.77 20.91 14.33
C ILE A 219 3.84 21.42 15.31
N GLU A 220 3.52 21.48 16.60
CA GLU A 220 4.45 21.90 17.66
C GLU A 220 5.58 20.89 17.84
N ALA A 221 5.28 19.58 17.86
CA ALA A 221 6.28 18.54 18.06
C ALA A 221 7.17 18.30 16.82
N PHE A 222 6.65 18.54 15.62
CA PHE A 222 7.31 18.25 14.34
C PHE A 222 7.42 19.51 13.45
N PRO A 223 8.13 20.55 13.88
CA PRO A 223 8.17 21.81 13.14
C PRO A 223 8.79 21.67 11.75
N GLY A 224 9.55 20.60 11.47
CA GLY A 224 10.13 20.34 10.16
C GLY A 224 9.18 19.71 9.13
N VAL A 225 8.00 19.26 9.55
CA VAL A 225 7.00 18.62 8.68
C VAL A 225 6.00 19.65 8.16
N ASP A 226 5.67 19.56 6.88
CA ASP A 226 4.62 20.35 6.26
C ASP A 226 3.24 19.70 6.51
N PHE A 227 2.38 20.42 7.23
CA PHE A 227 1.00 20.02 7.55
C PHE A 227 -0.05 20.77 6.72
N SER A 228 0.34 21.49 5.67
CA SER A 228 -0.57 22.33 4.85
C SER A 228 -1.70 21.56 4.17
N HIS A 229 -1.57 20.24 4.02
CA HIS A 229 -2.60 19.35 3.47
C HIS A 229 -3.61 18.85 4.51
N ILE A 230 -3.56 19.36 5.75
CA ILE A 230 -4.41 18.90 6.84
C ILE A 230 -5.29 20.04 7.34
N GLU A 231 -6.58 19.75 7.47
CA GLU A 231 -7.54 20.68 8.07
C GLU A 231 -7.16 21.01 9.52
N PRO A 232 -7.07 22.30 9.89
CA PRO A 232 -6.73 22.71 11.24
C PRO A 232 -7.73 22.21 12.29
N GLY A 233 -7.20 21.91 13.48
CA GLY A 233 -7.98 21.56 14.67
C GLY A 233 -8.12 20.06 14.91
N VAL A 234 -9.28 19.70 15.48
CA VAL A 234 -9.59 18.33 15.94
C VAL A 234 -9.81 17.38 14.77
N ASP A 235 -9.69 16.09 15.04
CA ASP A 235 -9.91 15.04 14.05
C ASP A 235 -11.40 14.89 13.69
N LEU A 236 -11.78 15.45 12.54
CA LEU A 236 -13.14 15.35 11.98
C LEU A 236 -13.37 14.07 11.17
N ILE A 237 -12.29 13.37 10.80
CA ILE A 237 -12.36 12.15 9.99
C ILE A 237 -12.68 10.95 10.89
N TYR A 238 -12.07 10.90 12.07
CA TYR A 238 -12.35 9.85 13.05
C TYR A 238 -13.77 9.96 13.60
N GLN A 239 -14.50 8.85 13.55
CA GLN A 239 -15.86 8.73 14.08
C GLN A 239 -15.92 7.51 14.99
N LYS A 240 -16.01 7.73 16.31
CA LYS A 240 -15.89 6.69 17.35
C LYS A 240 -16.73 5.43 17.13
N HIS A 241 -17.89 5.56 16.49
CA HIS A 241 -18.84 4.46 16.27
C HIS A 241 -18.87 3.95 14.82
N ARG A 242 -17.92 4.37 13.99
CA ARG A 242 -17.85 3.98 12.59
C ARG A 242 -16.50 3.34 12.32
N VAL A 243 -16.56 2.08 11.92
CA VAL A 243 -15.39 1.36 11.40
C VAL A 243 -15.38 1.54 9.88
N GLU A 244 -14.25 1.99 9.35
CA GLU A 244 -14.00 2.04 7.92
C GLU A 244 -14.04 0.62 7.34
N THR A 245 -14.83 0.43 6.29
CA THR A 245 -14.95 -0.86 5.61
C THR A 245 -13.71 -1.11 4.77
N GLU A 246 -13.39 -2.38 4.53
CA GLU A 246 -12.23 -2.74 3.69
C GLU A 246 -12.30 -2.12 2.29
N PRO A 247 -13.45 -2.15 1.58
CA PRO A 247 -13.58 -1.43 0.30
C PRO A 247 -13.31 0.07 0.41
N ALA A 248 -13.72 0.72 1.52
CA ALA A 248 -13.46 2.16 1.71
C ALA A 248 -11.96 2.45 1.91
N VAL A 249 -11.24 1.58 2.63
CA VAL A 249 -9.77 1.69 2.75
C VAL A 249 -9.11 1.48 1.39
N MET A 250 -9.54 0.47 0.61
CA MET A 250 -9.00 0.21 -0.72
C MET A 250 -9.23 1.40 -1.67
N GLU A 251 -10.43 1.99 -1.67
CA GLU A 251 -10.76 3.18 -2.46
C GLU A 251 -9.93 4.40 -2.03
N ARG A 252 -9.76 4.61 -0.72
CA ARG A 252 -8.88 5.66 -0.19
C ARG A 252 -7.42 5.42 -0.56
N GLY A 253 -6.96 4.16 -0.49
CA GLY A 253 -5.65 3.72 -0.94
C GLY A 253 -5.40 4.03 -2.41
N LEU A 254 -6.35 3.70 -3.29
CA LEU A 254 -6.26 4.01 -4.71
C LEU A 254 -6.17 5.53 -4.97
N ARG A 255 -7.02 6.33 -4.32
CA ARG A 255 -6.96 7.80 -4.40
C ARG A 255 -5.62 8.34 -3.90
N PHE A 256 -5.06 7.75 -2.85
CA PHE A 256 -3.75 8.12 -2.34
C PHE A 256 -2.64 7.78 -3.35
N LEU A 257 -2.65 6.60 -3.97
CA LEU A 257 -1.69 6.23 -5.02
C LEU A 257 -1.80 7.16 -6.24
N GLN A 258 -3.01 7.53 -6.65
CA GLN A 258 -3.25 8.52 -7.71
C GLN A 258 -2.69 9.90 -7.34
N TRP A 259 -2.90 10.34 -6.09
CA TRP A 259 -2.32 11.57 -5.58
C TRP A 259 -0.79 11.53 -5.60
N LEU A 260 -0.17 10.41 -5.19
CA LEU A 260 1.28 10.19 -5.33
C LEU A 260 1.72 10.25 -6.80
N MET A 261 0.93 9.71 -7.74
CA MET A 261 1.23 9.77 -9.18
C MET A 261 1.26 11.21 -9.72
N ALA A 262 0.39 12.07 -9.24
CA ALA A 262 0.34 13.48 -9.62
C ALA A 262 1.51 14.33 -9.08
N ARG A 263 2.27 13.81 -8.12
CA ARG A 263 3.38 14.54 -7.49
C ARG A 263 4.61 14.71 -8.41
N PRO A 264 5.39 15.80 -8.26
CA PRO A 264 6.60 16.05 -9.05
C PRO A 264 7.77 15.13 -8.71
N GLU A 265 7.77 14.41 -7.58
CA GLU A 265 8.83 13.50 -7.16
C GLU A 265 8.68 12.10 -7.80
N SER A 266 9.77 11.42 -8.11
CA SER A 266 9.78 10.09 -8.76
C SER A 266 10.13 8.96 -7.80
N ARG A 267 10.76 9.29 -6.66
CA ARG A 267 11.15 8.35 -5.60
C ARG A 267 10.63 8.85 -4.26
N ILE A 268 9.60 8.20 -3.74
CA ILE A 268 8.81 8.71 -2.61
C ILE A 268 8.86 7.69 -1.47
N ALA A 269 9.17 8.14 -0.25
CA ALA A 269 8.96 7.33 0.95
C ALA A 269 7.58 7.61 1.53
N VAL A 270 6.88 6.56 1.98
CA VAL A 270 5.58 6.68 2.64
C VAL A 270 5.64 5.98 3.98
N VAL A 271 5.51 6.73 5.08
CA VAL A 271 5.48 6.18 6.44
C VAL A 271 4.03 6.13 6.95
N THR A 272 3.51 4.92 7.15
CA THR A 272 2.07 4.65 7.35
C THR A 272 1.85 3.39 8.22
N HIS A 273 0.74 2.68 8.05
CA HIS A 273 0.19 1.70 8.98
C HIS A 273 -0.16 0.37 8.31
N CYS A 274 -0.30 -0.68 9.12
CA CYS A 274 -0.41 -2.05 8.62
C CYS A 274 -1.70 -2.31 7.83
N GLY A 275 -2.86 -1.96 8.40
CA GLY A 275 -4.15 -2.24 7.77
C GLY A 275 -4.33 -1.45 6.47
N PHE A 276 -3.90 -0.18 6.47
CA PHE A 276 -3.86 0.64 5.26
C PHE A 276 -2.99 0.03 4.15
N LEU A 277 -1.74 -0.35 4.47
CA LEU A 277 -0.83 -0.96 3.50
C LEU A 277 -1.36 -2.29 2.96
N PHE A 278 -1.81 -3.17 3.86
CA PHE A 278 -2.32 -4.49 3.50
C PHE A 278 -3.50 -4.37 2.54
N LEU A 279 -4.52 -3.58 2.88
CA LEU A 279 -5.72 -3.45 2.04
C LEU A 279 -5.42 -2.72 0.73
N THR A 280 -4.58 -1.68 0.75
CA THR A 280 -4.22 -0.93 -0.46
C THR A 280 -3.42 -1.78 -1.44
N LEU A 281 -2.39 -2.48 -0.98
CA LEU A 281 -1.51 -3.27 -1.86
C LEU A 281 -2.14 -4.59 -2.28
N SER A 282 -3.00 -5.19 -1.44
CA SER A 282 -3.73 -6.41 -1.79
C SER A 282 -4.80 -6.20 -2.87
N ALA A 283 -5.09 -4.95 -3.24
CA ALA A 283 -5.95 -4.64 -4.38
C ALA A 283 -5.28 -4.89 -5.76
N PHE A 284 -3.98 -5.21 -5.78
CA PHE A 284 -3.19 -5.34 -7.00
C PHE A 284 -2.53 -6.73 -7.11
N GLY A 285 -2.18 -7.13 -8.33
CA GLY A 285 -1.34 -8.30 -8.60
C GLY A 285 -2.04 -9.66 -8.47
N HIS A 286 -3.38 -9.71 -8.48
CA HIS A 286 -4.13 -10.98 -8.43
C HIS A 286 -3.88 -11.90 -9.64
N ASP A 287 -3.41 -11.33 -10.74
CA ASP A 287 -3.00 -12.00 -11.98
C ASP A 287 -1.51 -12.40 -11.99
N CYS A 288 -0.74 -11.99 -10.98
CA CYS A 288 0.69 -12.28 -10.90
C CYS A 288 0.96 -13.68 -10.32
N ALA A 289 2.18 -14.20 -10.52
CA ALA A 289 2.62 -15.44 -9.86
C ALA A 289 2.73 -15.28 -8.34
N GLN A 290 2.62 -16.40 -7.60
CA GLN A 290 2.61 -16.41 -6.13
C GLN A 290 3.75 -15.60 -5.48
N PRO A 291 5.03 -15.68 -5.91
CA PRO A 291 6.10 -14.91 -5.28
C PRO A 291 5.92 -13.39 -5.39
N VAL A 292 5.25 -12.90 -6.44
CA VAL A 292 4.93 -11.48 -6.61
C VAL A 292 3.76 -11.10 -5.71
N GLN A 293 2.73 -11.95 -5.63
CA GLN A 293 1.60 -11.78 -4.71
C GLN A 293 2.09 -11.73 -3.26
N ASP A 294 2.99 -12.62 -2.85
CA ASP A 294 3.54 -12.67 -1.49
C ASP A 294 4.22 -11.36 -1.08
N GLY A 295 4.86 -10.66 -2.03
CA GLY A 295 5.47 -9.35 -1.79
C GLY A 295 4.45 -8.24 -1.51
N LEU A 296 3.27 -8.30 -2.16
CA LEU A 296 2.22 -7.29 -2.08
C LEU A 296 1.21 -7.59 -0.96
N HIS A 297 0.83 -8.85 -0.79
CA HIS A 297 -0.34 -9.27 0.00
C HIS A 297 0.01 -9.64 1.44
N ARG A 298 1.29 -9.83 1.79
CA ARG A 298 1.65 -10.11 3.19
C ARG A 298 1.56 -8.85 4.05
N ALA A 299 1.11 -9.00 5.30
CA ALA A 299 1.09 -7.90 6.27
C ALA A 299 2.51 -7.37 6.53
N PHE A 300 2.63 -6.08 6.87
CA PHE A 300 3.92 -5.47 7.19
C PHE A 300 4.28 -5.66 8.65
N ASP A 301 5.53 -6.01 8.95
CA ASP A 301 6.08 -5.93 10.31
C ASP A 301 6.41 -4.48 10.72
N ASN A 302 6.53 -4.22 12.01
CA ASN A 302 6.89 -2.88 12.50
C ASN A 302 8.25 -2.43 11.95
N CYS A 303 8.31 -1.21 11.40
CA CYS A 303 9.46 -0.70 10.63
C CYS A 303 9.91 -1.57 9.44
N GLU A 304 9.07 -2.46 8.93
CA GLU A 304 9.34 -3.09 7.64
C GLU A 304 9.23 -2.04 6.52
N MET A 305 10.19 -2.06 5.59
CA MET A 305 10.16 -1.28 4.36
C MET A 305 10.02 -2.19 3.14
N ARG A 306 9.10 -1.86 2.23
CA ARG A 306 9.01 -2.49 0.90
C ARG A 306 9.00 -1.43 -0.18
N SER A 307 9.71 -1.71 -1.26
CA SER A 307 9.76 -0.84 -2.43
C SER A 307 8.90 -1.43 -3.53
N VAL A 308 8.00 -0.63 -4.10
CA VAL A 308 7.17 -1.03 -5.24
C VAL A 308 7.29 -0.01 -6.36
N VAL A 309 7.03 -0.46 -7.59
CA VAL A 309 6.88 0.43 -8.74
C VAL A 309 5.39 0.60 -9.00
N ILE A 310 4.93 1.84 -9.08
CA ILE A 310 3.60 2.17 -9.56
C ILE A 310 3.73 2.77 -10.96
N THR A 311 2.81 2.41 -11.85
CA THR A 311 2.84 2.82 -13.26
C THR A 311 1.50 3.38 -13.68
N ASP A 312 1.51 4.42 -14.50
CA ASP A 312 0.33 4.99 -15.13
C ASP A 312 0.35 4.76 -16.65
N ALA A 313 -0.38 3.74 -17.08
CA ALA A 313 -0.57 3.43 -18.50
C ALA A 313 -1.57 4.36 -19.21
N ALA A 314 -2.30 5.21 -18.49
CA ALA A 314 -3.24 6.17 -19.08
C ALA A 314 -2.54 7.43 -19.63
N GLY A 315 -1.22 7.56 -19.43
CA GLY A 315 -0.42 8.57 -20.09
C GLY A 315 -0.27 9.90 -19.35
N GLY A 316 -0.69 9.99 -18.08
CA GLY A 316 -0.52 11.18 -17.24
C GLY A 316 0.91 11.38 -16.70
N GLY A 317 1.90 10.72 -17.31
CA GLY A 317 3.30 10.75 -16.88
C GLY A 317 3.96 12.11 -17.02
N LYS A 318 5.18 12.22 -16.48
CA LYS A 318 5.96 13.46 -16.52
C LYS A 318 6.67 13.65 -17.86
N ILE A 319 7.25 14.84 -18.03
CA ILE A 319 8.23 15.09 -19.10
C ILE A 319 9.37 14.06 -19.00
N ASP A 320 9.71 13.44 -20.11
CA ASP A 320 10.83 12.51 -20.18
C ASP A 320 12.16 13.27 -20.12
N THR A 321 12.78 13.29 -18.95
CA THR A 321 14.10 13.91 -18.74
C THR A 321 15.25 13.08 -19.27
N THR A 322 15.00 11.81 -19.61
CA THR A 322 16.00 10.90 -20.18
C THR A 322 15.96 10.84 -21.70
N TRP A 323 14.91 11.40 -22.30
CA TRP A 323 14.78 11.45 -23.74
C TRP A 323 15.91 12.27 -24.36
N TRP A 324 16.68 11.63 -25.23
CA TRP A 324 17.68 12.28 -26.06
C TRP A 324 17.33 12.04 -27.53
N PRO A 325 17.20 13.09 -28.36
CA PRO A 325 16.72 12.97 -29.74
C PRO A 325 17.60 12.11 -30.66
N GLY A 326 18.87 11.87 -30.33
CA GLY A 326 19.81 11.26 -31.27
C GLY A 326 20.09 12.16 -32.48
N GLY A 327 20.70 11.62 -33.55
CA GLY A 327 21.27 12.37 -34.68
C GLY A 327 20.46 13.55 -35.25
N ARG A 328 21.18 14.62 -35.61
CA ARG A 328 20.80 15.99 -36.03
C ARG A 328 20.39 16.99 -34.93
N ALA A 329 20.19 16.55 -33.69
CA ALA A 329 20.19 17.45 -32.54
C ALA A 329 21.57 17.39 -31.87
N GLY A 330 22.47 18.29 -32.29
CA GLY A 330 23.88 18.32 -31.87
C GLY A 330 24.89 18.73 -32.95
N LEU A 331 24.43 19.10 -34.15
CA LEU A 331 25.27 19.63 -35.24
C LEU A 331 24.87 21.08 -35.62
N ARG A 332 24.65 21.94 -34.63
CA ARG A 332 24.61 23.39 -34.84
C ARG A 332 25.41 24.10 -33.78
#